data_AF-A0A6S7FQM2-F1
#
_entry.id   AF-A0A6S7FQM2-F1
#
_cell.length_a   1.000
_cell.length_b   1.000
_cell.length_c   1.000
_cell.angle_alpha   90.00
_cell.angle_beta   90.00
_cell.angle_gamma   90.00
#
_symmetry.space_group_name_H-M   'P 1'
#
loop_
_entity.id
_entity.type
_entity.pdbx_description
1 polymer ?
#
loop_
_entity_poly.entity_id
_entity_poly.type
_entity_poly.pdbx_seq_one_letter_code
_entity_poly.pdbx_strand_id
1 'polypeptide(L)'
;MLFVLHSPKQKDVESLQKALKCIVPPAFGDHKNCKETWCGFKKEPLTYKHKDLPHHKVHKKVHLTFSLDEYTTETVVKKLIPFANSQCNEALNSIVGSKNPKIRFYGSSESSDFLVACAVAQKNIGYSYINSTLSHLGIEPRNTCITHNSKLDKKGRKITAIIKNLQSKMSSPPK
;
A
#
# COMPACT_ATOMS: atom_id res chain seq x y z
N MET A 1 -1.74 4.82 15.14
CA MET A 1 -2.32 5.91 14.30
C MET A 1 -2.27 5.62 12.79
N LEU A 2 -1.18 5.03 12.28
CA LEU A 2 -0.98 4.66 10.86
C LEU A 2 -2.04 3.69 10.27
N PHE A 3 -2.72 2.92 11.13
CA PHE A 3 -3.69 1.90 10.73
C PHE A 3 -4.91 2.45 9.96
N VAL A 4 -5.20 3.74 10.14
CA VAL A 4 -6.34 4.41 9.50
C VAL A 4 -6.15 4.49 7.99
N LEU A 5 -4.95 4.85 7.51
CA LEU A 5 -4.65 4.90 6.07
C LEU A 5 -4.56 3.51 5.46
N HIS A 6 -4.07 2.52 6.21
CA HIS A 6 -3.81 1.17 5.73
C HIS A 6 -5.05 0.26 5.69
N SER A 7 -6.26 0.80 5.87
CA SER A 7 -7.46 -0.01 5.80
C SER A 7 -7.81 -0.31 4.33
N PRO A 8 -8.07 -1.57 3.95
CA PRO A 8 -8.37 -1.98 2.56
C PRO A 8 -9.69 -1.41 1.99
N LYS A 9 -10.35 -0.51 2.73
CA LYS A 9 -11.67 0.03 2.45
C LYS A 9 -11.66 1.44 1.85
N GLN A 10 -10.52 2.12 1.77
CA GLN A 10 -10.45 3.49 1.25
C GLN A 10 -10.28 3.46 -0.28
N LYS A 11 -11.40 3.27 -0.98
CA LYS A 11 -11.46 3.18 -2.45
C LYS A 11 -12.04 4.43 -3.09
N ASP A 12 -12.52 5.37 -2.28
CA ASP A 12 -13.23 6.58 -2.71
C ASP A 12 -12.67 7.81 -1.97
N VAL A 13 -12.88 8.98 -2.59
CA VAL A 13 -12.36 10.27 -2.10
C VAL A 13 -12.87 10.57 -0.69
N GLU A 14 -14.16 10.35 -0.44
CA GLU A 14 -14.77 10.70 0.84
C GLU A 14 -14.24 9.85 1.99
N SER A 15 -14.09 8.54 1.76
CA SER A 15 -13.59 7.64 2.79
C SER A 15 -12.14 7.93 3.16
N LEU A 16 -11.30 8.28 2.19
CA LEU A 16 -9.92 8.70 2.43
C LEU A 16 -9.83 10.08 3.10
N GLN A 17 -10.67 11.04 2.73
CA GLN A 17 -10.77 12.34 3.42
C GLN A 17 -11.16 12.17 4.88
N LYS A 18 -12.22 11.40 5.16
CA LYS A 18 -12.68 11.12 6.52
C LYS A 18 -11.59 10.44 7.34
N ALA A 19 -10.85 9.53 6.72
CA ALA A 19 -9.74 8.83 7.35
C ALA A 19 -8.55 9.74 7.68
N LEU A 20 -8.13 10.61 6.76
CA LEU A 20 -7.07 11.60 6.98
C LEU A 20 -7.42 12.53 8.16
N LYS A 21 -8.68 12.99 8.24
CA LYS A 21 -9.19 13.79 9.36
C LYS A 21 -9.20 13.06 10.70
N CYS A 22 -9.04 11.73 10.72
CA CYS A 22 -8.95 10.94 11.94
C CYS A 22 -7.52 10.69 12.41
N ILE A 23 -6.49 11.14 11.68
CA ILE A 23 -5.10 10.88 12.03
C ILE A 23 -4.71 11.75 13.21
N VAL A 24 -4.73 13.08 13.06
CA VAL A 24 -4.21 14.01 14.08
C VAL A 24 -5.05 14.08 15.37
N PRO A 25 -6.39 14.19 15.34
CA PRO A 25 -7.18 14.48 16.55
C PRO A 25 -7.00 13.47 17.71
N PRO A 26 -6.88 12.15 17.47
CA PRO A 26 -6.58 11.17 18.52
C PRO A 26 -5.31 11.42 19.33
N ALA A 27 -4.28 12.06 18.77
CA ALA A 27 -3.07 12.41 19.52
C ALA A 27 -3.36 13.40 20.67
N PHE A 28 -4.45 14.16 20.55
CA PHE A 28 -4.90 15.17 21.50
C PHE A 28 -6.16 14.74 22.27
N GLY A 29 -6.52 13.45 22.21
CA GLY A 29 -7.68 12.88 22.88
C GLY A 29 -9.02 13.13 22.20
N ASP A 30 -9.04 13.72 20.99
CA ASP A 30 -10.27 13.88 20.22
C ASP A 30 -10.50 12.68 19.30
N HIS A 31 -11.46 11.84 19.66
CA HIS A 31 -11.83 10.64 18.91
C HIS A 31 -13.20 10.77 18.21
N LYS A 32 -13.73 11.99 18.00
CA LYS A 32 -15.08 12.20 17.43
C LYS A 32 -15.28 11.53 16.07
N ASN A 33 -14.28 11.64 15.20
CA ASN A 33 -14.35 11.14 13.83
C ASN A 33 -13.95 9.65 13.70
N CYS A 34 -13.42 9.04 14.76
CA CYS A 34 -12.96 7.66 14.74
C CYS A 34 -14.10 6.65 14.70
N LYS A 35 -13.90 5.53 14.00
CA LYS A 35 -14.84 4.39 14.02
C LYS A 35 -14.44 3.38 15.09
N GLU A 36 -15.44 2.77 15.72
CA GLU A 36 -15.25 1.75 16.75
C GLU A 36 -14.48 0.52 16.24
N THR A 37 -14.65 0.14 14.97
CA THR A 37 -14.00 -1.05 14.38
C THR A 37 -12.48 -1.09 14.58
N TRP A 38 -11.81 0.07 14.60
CA TRP A 38 -10.36 0.17 14.72
C TRP A 38 -9.88 1.08 15.87
N CYS A 39 -10.74 1.90 16.46
CA CYS A 39 -10.36 2.82 17.53
C CYS A 39 -10.53 2.15 18.91
N GLY A 40 -9.43 1.79 19.56
CA GLY A 40 -9.47 1.17 20.89
C GLY A 40 -10.12 2.08 21.95
N PHE A 41 -9.96 3.40 21.86
CA PHE A 41 -10.62 4.34 22.78
C PHE A 41 -12.14 4.29 22.66
N LYS A 42 -12.70 4.07 21.46
CA LYS A 42 -14.15 3.95 21.26
C LYS A 42 -14.69 2.61 21.76
N LYS A 43 -13.89 1.54 21.70
CA LYS A 43 -14.26 0.21 22.23
C LYS A 43 -14.27 0.19 23.75
N GLU A 44 -13.20 0.70 24.38
CA GLU A 44 -13.03 0.66 25.83
C GLU A 44 -12.45 1.99 26.36
N PRO A 45 -13.28 3.04 26.51
CA PRO A 45 -12.80 4.39 26.84
C PRO A 45 -12.07 4.48 28.18
N LEU A 46 -12.47 3.65 29.16
CA LEU A 46 -11.99 3.73 30.55
C LEU A 46 -10.62 3.07 30.74
N THR A 47 -10.31 2.04 29.97
CA THR A 47 -9.08 1.23 30.10
C THR A 47 -8.07 1.54 29.00
N TYR A 48 -8.49 2.22 27.93
CA TYR A 48 -7.64 2.48 26.77
C TYR A 48 -6.42 3.34 27.11
N LYS A 49 -5.26 2.88 26.65
CA LYS A 49 -3.97 3.57 26.73
C LYS A 49 -3.38 3.71 25.33
N HIS A 50 -2.92 4.91 24.98
CA HIS A 50 -2.29 5.16 23.68
C HIS A 50 -0.91 4.52 23.63
N LYS A 51 -0.78 3.35 22.99
CA LYS A 51 0.51 2.64 22.87
C LYS A 51 1.58 3.42 22.10
N ASP A 52 1.15 4.21 21.12
CA ASP A 52 2.04 4.94 20.22
C ASP A 52 2.49 6.29 20.78
N LEU A 53 1.97 6.72 21.94
CA LEU A 53 2.28 8.04 22.54
C LEU A 53 3.19 7.91 23.76
N PRO A 54 4.14 8.86 23.96
CA PRO A 54 4.96 8.90 25.16
C PRO A 54 4.12 8.85 26.45
N HIS A 55 4.53 7.98 27.38
CA HIS A 55 3.83 7.75 28.65
C HIS A 55 2.35 7.35 28.52
N HIS A 56 1.91 6.93 27.33
CA HIS A 56 0.52 6.58 27.02
C HIS A 56 -0.48 7.73 27.18
N LYS A 57 -0.01 8.98 27.21
CA LYS A 57 -0.83 10.17 27.43
C LYS A 57 -0.99 10.97 26.15
N VAL A 58 -2.15 11.58 26.00
CA VAL A 58 -2.43 12.52 24.90
C VAL A 58 -1.56 13.77 25.05
N HIS A 59 -1.21 14.38 23.92
CA HIS A 59 -0.51 15.65 23.91
C HIS A 59 -1.40 16.76 24.49
N LYS A 60 -0.80 17.68 25.24
CA LYS A 60 -1.45 18.93 25.60
C LYS A 60 -1.56 19.78 24.33
N LYS A 61 -2.71 20.45 24.12
CA LYS A 61 -2.92 21.39 23.02
C LYS A 61 -2.07 22.65 23.25
N VAL A 62 -0.76 22.55 23.05
CA VAL A 62 0.18 23.68 23.12
C VAL A 62 0.58 24.01 21.70
N HIS A 63 -0.04 25.04 21.10
CA HIS A 63 0.31 25.70 19.82
C HIS A 63 0.75 24.82 18.61
N LEU A 64 0.48 23.51 18.62
CA LEU A 64 0.77 22.62 17.51
C LEU A 64 -0.41 22.70 16.53
N THR A 65 -0.32 23.64 15.59
CA THR A 65 -1.26 23.83 14.48
C THR A 65 -0.98 22.86 13.33
N PHE A 66 -0.58 21.62 13.62
CA PHE A 66 -0.41 20.62 12.57
C PHE A 66 -1.79 20.13 12.13
N SER A 67 -2.31 20.72 11.06
CA SER A 67 -3.52 20.26 10.41
C SER A 67 -3.18 19.52 9.12
N LEU A 68 -3.83 18.39 8.88
CA LEU A 68 -3.77 17.69 7.60
C LEU A 68 -4.81 18.23 6.60
N ASP A 69 -5.47 19.36 6.90
CA ASP A 69 -6.57 19.88 6.06
C ASP A 69 -6.14 20.08 4.61
N GLU A 70 -4.91 20.55 4.35
CA GLU A 70 -4.36 20.69 2.99
C GLU A 70 -4.33 19.36 2.23
N TYR A 71 -4.01 18.26 2.94
CA TYR A 71 -3.99 16.91 2.38
C TYR A 71 -5.38 16.29 2.24
N THR A 72 -6.42 16.91 2.82
CA THR A 72 -7.81 16.49 2.64
C THR A 72 -8.48 17.12 1.43
N THR A 73 -7.79 17.97 0.68
CA THR A 73 -8.30 18.52 -0.58
C THR A 73 -8.57 17.39 -1.59
N GLU A 74 -9.66 17.50 -2.35
CA GLU A 74 -10.08 16.47 -3.30
C GLU A 74 -8.98 16.13 -4.32
N THR A 75 -8.23 17.14 -4.78
CA THR A 75 -7.13 16.98 -5.73
C THR A 75 -6.00 16.11 -5.17
N VAL A 76 -5.58 16.35 -3.92
CA VAL A 76 -4.52 15.56 -3.26
C VAL A 76 -5.03 14.17 -2.95
N VAL A 77 -6.26 14.06 -2.43
CA VAL A 77 -6.89 12.77 -2.10
C VAL A 77 -7.01 11.88 -3.33
N LYS A 78 -7.46 12.41 -4.47
CA LYS A 78 -7.52 11.65 -5.73
C LYS A 78 -6.17 11.06 -6.14
N LYS A 79 -5.07 11.79 -5.89
CA LYS A 79 -3.71 11.27 -6.11
C LYS A 79 -3.32 10.20 -5.09
N LEU A 80 -3.81 10.27 -3.86
CA LEU A 80 -3.47 9.35 -2.76
C LEU A 80 -4.27 8.04 -2.76
N ILE A 81 -5.51 8.01 -3.29
CA ILE A 81 -6.35 6.81 -3.39
C ILE A 81 -5.61 5.57 -3.92
N PRO A 82 -4.88 5.62 -5.05
CA PRO A 82 -4.17 4.44 -5.55
C PRO A 82 -3.07 3.94 -4.60
N PHE A 83 -2.57 4.78 -3.70
CA PHE A 83 -1.50 4.46 -2.74
C PHE A 83 -2.01 4.07 -1.34
N ALA A 84 -3.30 4.24 -1.06
CA ALA A 84 -3.88 3.97 0.26
C ALA A 84 -3.85 2.47 0.64
N ASN A 85 -3.61 1.57 -0.32
CA ASN A 85 -3.53 0.13 -0.05
C ASN A 85 -2.09 -0.31 0.23
N SER A 86 -1.76 -0.60 1.50
CA SER A 86 -0.43 -1.08 1.89
C SER A 86 -0.06 -2.40 1.22
N GLN A 87 -1.03 -3.29 0.94
CA GLN A 87 -0.75 -4.57 0.28
C GLN A 87 -0.18 -4.37 -1.14
N CYS A 88 -0.64 -3.33 -1.84
CA CYS A 88 -0.12 -3.01 -3.18
C CYS A 88 1.32 -2.49 -3.11
N ASN A 89 1.61 -1.64 -2.13
CA ASN A 89 2.95 -1.05 -1.92
C ASN A 89 3.95 -2.11 -1.45
N GLU A 90 3.56 -2.97 -0.50
CA GLU A 90 4.36 -4.10 -0.03
C GLU A 90 4.64 -5.09 -1.16
N ALA A 91 3.64 -5.38 -2.01
CA ALA A 91 3.83 -6.23 -3.18
C ALA A 91 4.84 -5.63 -4.18
N LEU A 92 4.77 -4.33 -4.46
CA LEU A 92 5.76 -3.66 -5.31
C LEU A 92 7.17 -3.72 -4.70
N ASN A 93 7.30 -3.41 -3.41
CA ASN A 93 8.58 -3.47 -2.69
C ASN A 93 9.19 -4.86 -2.71
N SER A 94 8.37 -5.91 -2.61
CA SER A 94 8.81 -7.31 -2.74
C SER A 94 9.37 -7.60 -4.13
N ILE A 95 8.73 -7.12 -5.20
CA ILE A 95 9.22 -7.28 -6.57
C ILE A 95 10.53 -6.50 -6.76
N VAL A 96 10.60 -5.25 -6.32
CA VAL A 96 11.82 -4.43 -6.37
C VAL A 96 12.96 -5.13 -5.64
N GLY A 97 12.71 -5.64 -4.42
CA GLY A 97 13.72 -6.37 -3.65
C GLY A 97 14.20 -7.67 -4.31
N SER A 98 13.35 -8.31 -5.13
CA SER A 98 13.73 -9.50 -5.91
C SER A 98 14.64 -9.19 -7.11
N LYS A 99 14.55 -7.98 -7.66
CA LYS A 99 15.31 -7.54 -8.84
C LYS A 99 16.57 -6.76 -8.45
N ASN A 100 16.47 -5.89 -7.45
CA ASN A 100 17.55 -5.07 -6.91
C ASN A 100 17.81 -5.46 -5.44
N PRO A 101 18.35 -6.66 -5.18
CA PRO A 101 18.58 -7.13 -3.83
C PRO A 101 19.70 -6.35 -3.15
N LYS A 102 19.48 -5.89 -1.91
CA LYS A 102 20.47 -5.13 -1.11
C LYS A 102 21.81 -5.83 -0.91
N ILE A 103 21.85 -7.16 -1.04
CA ILE A 103 23.10 -7.96 -0.95
C ILE A 103 24.05 -7.72 -2.13
N ARG A 104 23.58 -7.11 -3.22
CA ARG A 104 24.39 -6.77 -4.39
C ARG A 104 24.43 -5.25 -4.53
N PHE A 105 25.63 -4.72 -4.75
CA PHE A 105 25.81 -3.29 -4.92
C PHE A 105 25.62 -2.89 -6.39
N TYR A 106 24.45 -2.30 -6.68
CA TYR A 106 24.09 -1.73 -7.98
C TYR A 106 24.08 -0.19 -7.98
N GLY A 107 24.45 0.44 -6.87
CA GLY A 107 24.36 1.91 -6.69
C GLY A 107 25.45 2.72 -7.38
N SER A 108 26.49 2.08 -7.92
CA SER A 108 27.57 2.77 -8.66
C SER A 108 27.33 2.89 -10.17
N SER A 109 26.17 2.46 -10.67
CA SER A 109 25.81 2.61 -12.09
C SER A 109 24.29 2.75 -12.27
N GLU A 110 23.87 3.05 -13.49
CA GLU A 110 22.44 3.09 -13.88
C GLU A 110 21.72 1.73 -13.76
N SER A 111 22.46 0.67 -13.41
CA SER A 111 21.89 -0.67 -13.20
C SER A 111 20.81 -0.69 -12.13
N SER A 112 20.95 0.09 -11.05
CA SER A 112 19.90 0.19 -10.02
C SER A 112 18.59 0.70 -10.60
N ASP A 113 18.64 1.78 -11.38
CA ASP A 113 17.45 2.41 -11.97
C ASP A 113 16.80 1.50 -13.01
N PHE A 114 17.61 0.81 -13.82
CA PHE A 114 17.13 -0.18 -14.78
C PHE A 114 16.41 -1.36 -14.10
N LEU A 115 16.96 -1.88 -12.99
CA LEU A 115 16.35 -2.98 -12.24
C LEU A 115 15.04 -2.56 -11.57
N VAL A 116 14.95 -1.33 -11.08
CA VAL A 116 13.71 -0.74 -10.55
C VAL A 116 12.69 -0.58 -11.68
N ALA A 117 13.09 -0.10 -12.86
CA ALA A 117 12.22 -0.02 -14.03
C ALA A 117 11.67 -1.40 -14.45
N CYS A 118 12.51 -2.44 -14.44
CA CYS A 118 12.09 -3.81 -14.70
C CYS A 118 11.07 -4.32 -13.66
N ALA A 119 11.25 -4.00 -12.38
CA ALA A 119 10.32 -4.34 -11.33
C ALA A 119 8.94 -3.67 -11.53
N VAL A 120 8.94 -2.39 -11.91
CA VAL A 120 7.71 -1.64 -12.23
C VAL A 120 7.01 -2.22 -13.47
N ALA A 121 7.76 -2.52 -14.54
CA ALA A 121 7.22 -3.17 -15.73
C ALA A 121 6.58 -4.52 -15.39
N GLN A 122 7.28 -5.37 -14.63
CA GLN A 122 6.75 -6.65 -14.17
C GLN A 122 5.48 -6.49 -13.33
N LYS A 123 5.40 -5.46 -12.48
CA LYS A 123 4.20 -5.21 -11.64
C LYS A 123 2.98 -4.83 -12.47
N ASN A 124 3.20 -4.08 -13.57
CA ASN A 124 2.14 -3.51 -14.39
C ASN A 124 1.64 -4.49 -15.46
N ILE A 125 2.56 -5.14 -16.19
CA ILE A 125 2.24 -5.98 -17.35
C ILE A 125 2.65 -7.46 -17.18
N GLY A 126 3.16 -7.85 -16.01
CA GLY A 126 3.62 -9.22 -15.75
C GLY A 126 4.96 -9.50 -16.42
N TYR A 127 5.39 -10.77 -16.44
CA TYR A 127 6.64 -11.22 -17.07
C TYR A 127 6.65 -11.07 -18.60
N SER A 128 5.49 -10.82 -19.21
CA SER A 128 5.38 -10.48 -20.63
C SER A 128 6.22 -9.26 -21.05
N TYR A 129 6.57 -8.35 -20.11
CA TYR A 129 7.42 -7.18 -20.40
C TYR A 129 8.74 -7.55 -21.05
N ILE A 130 9.32 -8.71 -20.70
CA ILE A 130 10.59 -9.18 -21.26
C ILE A 130 10.45 -9.41 -22.76
N ASN A 131 9.32 -10.00 -23.20
CA ASN A 131 9.06 -10.21 -24.62
C ASN A 131 8.93 -8.86 -25.34
N SER A 132 8.18 -7.93 -24.75
CA SER A 132 8.03 -6.58 -25.29
C SER A 132 9.38 -5.86 -25.41
N THR A 133 10.21 -5.88 -24.37
CA THR A 133 11.53 -5.25 -24.38
C THR A 133 12.42 -5.87 -25.46
N LEU A 134 12.44 -7.20 -25.59
CA LEU A 134 13.23 -7.89 -26.61
C LEU A 134 12.80 -7.48 -28.03
N SER A 135 11.49 -7.46 -28.31
CA SER A 135 10.97 -7.01 -29.61
C SER A 135 11.36 -5.56 -29.93
N HIS A 136 11.34 -4.65 -28.94
CA HIS A 136 11.78 -3.26 -29.15
C HIS A 136 13.28 -3.13 -29.40
N LEU A 137 14.08 -4.08 -28.90
CA LEU A 137 15.52 -4.16 -29.16
C LEU A 137 15.85 -4.84 -30.51
N GLY A 138 14.83 -5.21 -31.30
CA GLY A 138 15.01 -5.96 -32.55
C GLY A 138 15.40 -7.42 -32.34
N ILE A 139 15.19 -7.96 -31.14
CA ILE A 139 15.49 -9.35 -30.79
C ILE A 139 14.19 -10.14 -30.75
N GLU A 140 14.03 -11.09 -31.65
CA GLU A 140 12.87 -11.98 -31.68
C GLU A 140 12.83 -12.88 -30.41
N PRO A 141 11.79 -12.78 -29.57
CA PRO A 141 11.66 -13.62 -28.39
C PRO A 141 11.45 -15.08 -28.80
N ARG A 142 12.39 -15.96 -28.45
CA ARG A 142 12.24 -17.40 -28.73
C ARG A 142 11.03 -17.98 -27.99
N ASN A 143 10.37 -18.99 -28.58
CA ASN A 143 9.24 -19.71 -27.98
C ASN A 143 9.50 -20.20 -26.54
N THR A 144 10.75 -20.57 -26.22
CA THR A 144 11.16 -20.98 -24.87
C THR A 144 10.99 -19.85 -23.86
N CYS A 145 11.42 -18.64 -24.20
CA CYS A 145 11.28 -17.42 -23.39
C CYS A 145 9.80 -17.08 -23.19
N ILE A 146 9.02 -17.04 -24.29
CA ILE A 146 7.58 -16.75 -24.25
C ILE A 146 6.84 -17.75 -23.35
N THR A 147 7.14 -19.03 -23.49
CA THR A 147 6.53 -20.11 -22.70
C THR A 147 6.90 -19.99 -21.22
N HIS A 148 8.16 -19.69 -20.90
CA HIS A 148 8.61 -19.49 -19.53
C HIS A 148 7.91 -18.30 -18.87
N ASN A 149 7.90 -17.14 -19.53
CA ASN A 149 7.24 -15.93 -19.04
C ASN A 149 5.73 -16.17 -18.82
N SER A 150 5.08 -16.85 -19.76
CA SER A 150 3.66 -17.24 -19.65
C SER A 150 3.39 -18.16 -18.46
N LYS A 151 4.31 -19.08 -18.13
CA LYS A 151 4.19 -19.96 -16.95
C LYS A 151 4.28 -19.18 -15.64
N LEU A 152 5.22 -18.22 -15.55
CA LEU A 152 5.37 -17.36 -14.38
C LEU A 152 4.13 -16.48 -14.17
N ASP A 153 3.60 -15.88 -15.23
CA ASP A 153 2.37 -15.09 -15.16
C ASP A 153 1.16 -15.94 -14.76
N LYS A 154 1.03 -17.17 -15.29
CA LYS A 154 0.00 -18.12 -14.86
C LYS A 154 0.12 -18.43 -13.35
N LYS A 155 1.33 -18.61 -12.82
CA LYS A 155 1.54 -18.84 -11.39
C LYS A 155 1.12 -17.63 -10.55
N GLY A 156 1.50 -16.42 -10.97
CA GLY A 156 1.08 -15.17 -10.33
C GLY A 156 -0.44 -15.03 -10.28
N ARG A 157 -1.12 -15.21 -11.42
CA ARG A 157 -2.60 -15.12 -11.51
C ARG A 157 -3.32 -16.12 -10.60
N LYS A 158 -2.82 -17.36 -10.49
CA LYS A 158 -3.39 -18.38 -9.58
C LYS A 158 -3.33 -17.91 -8.12
N ILE A 159 -2.19 -17.38 -7.68
CA ILE A 159 -2.02 -16.87 -6.32
C ILE A 159 -2.95 -15.68 -6.08
N THR A 160 -3.03 -14.73 -7.01
CA THR A 160 -3.95 -13.58 -6.92
C THR A 160 -5.41 -14.02 -6.83
N ALA A 161 -5.82 -15.03 -7.60
CA ALA A 161 -7.18 -15.58 -7.55
C ALA A 161 -7.50 -16.23 -6.19
N ILE A 162 -6.55 -16.98 -5.62
CA ILE A 162 -6.69 -17.57 -4.27
C ILE A 162 -6.86 -16.47 -3.23
N ILE A 163 -6.00 -15.44 -3.25
CA ILE A 163 -6.07 -14.31 -2.31
C ILE A 163 -7.41 -13.59 -2.42
N LYS A 164 -7.89 -13.32 -3.65
CA LYS A 164 -9.18 -12.66 -3.88
C LYS A 164 -10.35 -13.49 -3.32
N ASN A 165 -10.32 -14.81 -3.49
CA ASN A 165 -11.32 -15.73 -2.93
C ASN A 165 -11.28 -15.80 -1.39
N LEU A 166 -10.09 -15.68 -0.78
CA LEU A 166 -9.96 -15.62 0.68
C LEU A 166 -10.50 -14.28 1.22
N GLN A 167 -10.17 -13.17 0.56
CA GLN A 167 -10.66 -11.84 0.94
C GLN A 167 -12.18 -11.73 0.83
N SER A 168 -12.80 -12.30 -0.21
CA SER A 168 -14.26 -12.28 -0.35
C SER A 168 -14.97 -13.06 0.75
N LYS A 169 -14.38 -14.18 1.21
CA LYS A 169 -14.90 -14.97 2.34
C LYS A 169 -14.81 -14.23 3.67
N MET A 170 -13.76 -13.43 3.87
CA MET A 170 -13.58 -12.61 5.09
C MET A 170 -14.47 -11.36 5.13
N SER A 171 -15.00 -10.90 3.98
CA SER A 171 -15.90 -9.75 3.90
C SER A 171 -17.38 -10.09 4.08
N SER A 172 -17.75 -11.36 4.08
CA SER A 172 -19.12 -11.81 4.36
C SER A 172 -19.42 -11.66 5.87
N PRO A 173 -20.57 -11.08 6.27
CA PRO A 173 -20.92 -10.98 7.69
C PRO A 173 -21.05 -12.38 8.30
N PRO A 174 -20.65 -12.56 9.58
CA PRO A 174 -20.93 -13.80 10.28
C PRO A 174 -22.45 -14.04 10.28
N LYS A 175 -22.86 -15.25 9.91
CA LYS A 175 -24.25 -15.71 10.04
C LYS A 175 -24.64 -15.77 11.50
#